data_AF-A0A4Y2BMJ7-F1
#
_entry.id   AF-A0A4Y2BMJ7-F1
#
_cell.length_a   1.000
_cell.length_b   1.000
_cell.length_c   1.000
_cell.angle_alpha   90.00
_cell.angle_beta   90.00
_cell.angle_gamma   90.00
#
_symmetry.space_group_name_H-M   'P 1'
#
loop_
_entity.id
_entity.type
_entity.pdbx_description
1 polymer ?
#
loop_
_entity_poly.entity_id
_entity_poly.type
_entity_poly.pdbx_seq_one_letter_code
_entity_poly.pdbx_strand_id
1 'polypeptide(L)'
;MYRQILIDPIQRDLQRIVWKTSVDAAVKVYKLSTVTYGTVSVTFLATRTLSALADEEEKDFPKLTDVICTDIYMYDILTGEVTIEDAKKLQAQVCQIFLRAGFELHKWVSNSPDILQDLSTSFYAFDKGLEFGSVKTLRMLWDAKIDCLTYDVNIKDKDLFLKKRSAFRN
;
A
#
# COMPACT_ATOMS: atom_id res chain seq x y z
N MET A 1 0.89 -3.72 -5.00
CA MET A 1 2.25 -4.08 -4.54
C MET A 1 2.51 -5.60 -4.51
N TYR A 2 2.02 -6.39 -3.54
CA TYR A 2 2.48 -7.80 -3.36
C TYR A 2 2.37 -8.71 -4.59
N ARG A 3 1.27 -8.60 -5.36
CA ARG A 3 1.07 -9.37 -6.59
C ARG A 3 2.04 -9.02 -7.72
N GLN A 4 2.79 -7.93 -7.60
CA GLN A 4 3.83 -7.54 -8.56
C GLN A 4 5.20 -8.13 -8.20
N ILE A 5 5.32 -8.82 -7.05
CA ILE A 5 6.58 -9.40 -6.58
C ILE A 5 6.51 -10.91 -6.79
N LEU A 6 7.35 -11.43 -7.68
CA LEU A 6 7.44 -12.87 -7.95
C LEU A 6 8.15 -13.60 -6.80
N ILE A 7 7.64 -14.78 -6.49
CA ILE A 7 8.31 -15.75 -5.62
C ILE A 7 9.25 -16.58 -6.49
N ASP A 8 10.43 -16.87 -5.95
CA ASP A 8 11.40 -17.79 -6.54
C ASP A 8 10.68 -19.10 -6.95
N PRO A 9 10.82 -19.56 -8.21
CA PRO A 9 10.17 -20.78 -8.68
C PRO A 9 10.33 -22.00 -7.75
N ILE A 10 11.47 -22.13 -7.08
CA ILE A 10 11.78 -23.24 -6.17
C ILE A 10 10.94 -23.14 -4.88
N GLN A 11 10.56 -21.94 -4.46
CA GLN A 11 9.75 -21.70 -3.25
C GLN A 11 8.24 -21.72 -3.50
N ARG A 12 7.77 -21.66 -4.76
CA ARG A 12 6.33 -21.62 -5.09
C ARG A 12 5.56 -22.84 -4.61
N ASP A 13 6.24 -23.98 -4.47
CA ASP A 13 5.63 -25.20 -3.93
C ASP A 13 5.23 -25.10 -2.46
N LEU A 14 5.83 -24.17 -1.72
CA LEU A 14 5.46 -23.85 -0.34
C LEU A 14 4.19 -22.97 -0.26
N GLN A 15 3.71 -22.45 -1.40
CA GLN A 15 2.54 -21.57 -1.48
C GLN A 15 1.38 -22.23 -2.25
N ARG A 16 1.17 -23.53 -2.02
CA ARG A 16 0.07 -24.27 -2.63
C ARG A 16 -1.25 -23.96 -1.95
N ILE A 17 -2.30 -23.79 -2.75
CA ILE A 17 -3.68 -23.70 -2.27
C ILE A 17 -4.53 -24.77 -2.94
N VAL A 18 -5.58 -25.18 -2.24
CA VAL A 18 -6.65 -26.03 -2.78
C VAL A 18 -7.87 -25.17 -3.07
N TRP A 19 -8.54 -25.43 -4.18
CA TRP A 19 -9.74 -24.71 -4.58
C TRP A 19 -10.79 -25.66 -5.15
N LYS A 20 -12.05 -25.35 -4.84
CA LYS A 20 -13.22 -26.12 -5.27
C LYS A 20 -14.34 -25.13 -5.60
N THR A 21 -14.98 -25.28 -6.76
CA THR A 21 -16.05 -24.37 -7.21
C THR A 21 -17.43 -24.73 -6.69
N SER A 22 -17.64 -25.99 -6.27
CA SER A 22 -18.89 -26.47 -5.65
C SER A 22 -18.59 -27.71 -4.78
N VAL A 23 -19.56 -28.14 -3.97
CA VAL A 23 -19.40 -29.31 -3.07
C VAL A 23 -19.10 -30.61 -3.83
N ASP A 24 -19.50 -30.72 -5.08
CA ASP A 24 -19.31 -31.95 -5.89
C ASP A 24 -18.15 -31.84 -6.89
N ALA A 25 -17.59 -30.64 -7.12
CA ALA A 25 -16.50 -30.46 -8.09
C ALA A 25 -15.19 -31.15 -7.64
N ALA A 26 -14.33 -31.54 -8.57
CA ALA A 26 -13.00 -32.03 -8.21
C ALA A 26 -12.14 -30.92 -7.54
N VAL A 27 -11.36 -31.29 -6.53
CA VAL A 27 -10.42 -30.36 -5.88
C VAL A 27 -9.27 -30.07 -6.83
N LYS A 28 -9.00 -28.78 -7.05
CA LYS A 28 -7.85 -28.30 -7.84
C LYS A 28 -6.76 -27.80 -6.91
N VAL A 29 -5.51 -28.04 -7.27
CA VAL A 29 -4.33 -27.52 -6.56
C VAL A 29 -3.67 -26.45 -7.42
N TYR A 30 -3.42 -25.28 -6.83
CA TYR A 30 -2.75 -24.16 -7.47
C TYR A 30 -1.45 -23.83 -6.73
N LYS A 31 -0.45 -23.34 -7.46
CA LYS A 31 0.79 -22.78 -6.89
C LYS A 31 0.74 -21.26 -7.09
N LEU A 32 0.78 -20.52 -6.00
CA LEU A 32 0.86 -19.06 -6.08
C LEU A 32 2.26 -18.66 -6.54
N SER A 33 2.34 -17.73 -7.50
CA SER A 33 3.61 -17.30 -8.10
C SER A 33 4.15 -16.00 -7.55
N THR A 34 3.36 -15.28 -6.77
CA THR A 34 3.67 -13.95 -6.26
C THR A 34 3.59 -13.93 -4.75
N VAL A 35 4.22 -12.95 -4.12
CA VAL A 35 4.05 -12.67 -2.69
C VAL A 35 2.56 -12.59 -2.38
N THR A 36 2.10 -13.37 -1.39
CA THR A 36 0.68 -13.52 -1.05
C THR A 36 0.36 -13.04 0.35
N TYR A 37 -0.86 -12.52 0.50
CA TYR A 37 -1.39 -12.02 1.77
C TYR A 37 -1.48 -13.13 2.82
N GLY A 38 -1.41 -12.74 4.09
CA GLY A 38 -1.60 -13.66 5.22
C GLY A 38 -0.39 -14.52 5.58
N THR A 39 0.74 -14.36 4.87
CA THR A 39 2.01 -14.97 5.28
C THR A 39 2.76 -14.05 6.24
N VAL A 40 3.46 -14.62 7.22
CA VAL A 40 4.24 -13.85 8.22
C VAL A 40 5.35 -13.02 7.55
N SER A 41 5.93 -13.54 6.48
CA SER A 41 7.03 -12.91 5.75
C SER A 41 6.58 -11.86 4.72
N VAL A 42 5.28 -11.67 4.49
CA VAL A 42 4.77 -10.83 3.39
C VAL A 42 5.29 -9.39 3.45
N THR A 43 5.29 -8.80 4.66
CA THR A 43 5.73 -7.43 4.88
C THR A 43 7.23 -7.31 4.65
N PHE A 44 8.01 -8.28 5.16
CA PHE A 44 9.45 -8.30 4.98
C PHE A 44 9.83 -8.40 3.50
N LEU A 45 9.24 -9.33 2.76
CA LEU A 45 9.53 -9.51 1.33
C LEU A 45 9.20 -8.25 0.53
N ALA A 46 8.07 -7.61 0.83
CA ALA A 46 7.67 -6.39 0.16
C ALA A 46 8.62 -5.23 0.46
N THR A 47 8.91 -4.97 1.74
CA THR A 47 9.83 -3.89 2.13
C THR A 47 11.23 -4.11 1.58
N ARG A 48 11.76 -5.35 1.60
CA ARG A 48 13.08 -5.65 1.02
C ARG A 48 13.12 -5.48 -0.49
N THR A 49 12.02 -5.76 -1.20
CA THR A 49 11.92 -5.50 -2.64
C THR A 49 11.99 -4.00 -2.93
N LEU A 50 11.32 -3.17 -2.12
CA LEU A 50 11.42 -1.72 -2.24
C LEU A 50 12.83 -1.20 -1.90
N SER A 51 13.48 -1.74 -0.86
CA SER A 51 14.88 -1.39 -0.56
C SER A 51 15.82 -1.73 -1.71
N ALA A 52 15.66 -2.91 -2.33
CA ALA A 52 16.47 -3.28 -3.49
C ALA A 52 16.22 -2.33 -4.69
N LEU A 53 14.97 -1.92 -4.91
CA LEU A 53 14.63 -0.91 -5.92
C LEU A 53 15.32 0.43 -5.63
N ALA A 54 15.39 0.85 -4.36
CA ALA A 54 16.09 2.06 -3.96
C ALA A 54 17.58 1.98 -4.31
N ASP A 55 18.23 0.87 -3.94
CA ASP A 55 19.66 0.64 -4.19
C ASP A 55 19.97 0.64 -5.71
N GLU A 56 19.08 0.08 -6.53
CA GLU A 56 19.24 0.03 -7.98
C GLU A 56 19.09 1.41 -8.65
N GLU A 57 18.20 2.25 -8.13
CA GLU A 57 17.86 3.56 -8.71
C GLU A 57 18.60 4.73 -8.03
N GLU A 58 19.41 4.48 -7.00
CA GLU A 58 20.10 5.49 -6.18
C GLU A 58 20.91 6.50 -7.01
N LYS A 59 21.59 6.02 -8.07
CA LYS A 59 22.44 6.87 -8.92
C LYS A 59 21.64 7.94 -9.67
N ASP A 60 20.45 7.57 -10.14
CA ASP A 60 19.60 8.45 -10.95
C ASP A 60 18.63 9.24 -10.04
N PHE A 61 18.29 8.69 -8.87
CA PHE A 61 17.28 9.23 -7.96
C PHE A 61 17.70 9.09 -6.48
N PRO A 62 18.73 9.81 -6.02
CA PRO A 62 19.24 9.67 -4.64
C PRO A 62 18.19 10.01 -3.57
N LYS A 63 17.28 10.96 -3.85
CA LYS A 63 16.16 11.30 -2.96
C LYS A 63 15.16 10.15 -2.76
N LEU A 64 15.06 9.21 -3.72
CA LEU A 64 14.15 8.08 -3.57
C LEU A 64 14.60 7.16 -2.45
N THR A 65 15.91 6.96 -2.29
CA THR A 65 16.45 6.11 -1.23
C THR A 65 16.01 6.60 0.14
N ASP A 66 16.04 7.92 0.35
CA ASP A 66 15.52 8.53 1.57
C ASP A 66 14.03 8.22 1.73
N VAL A 67 13.19 8.53 0.72
CA VAL A 67 11.74 8.26 0.77
C VAL A 67 11.42 6.79 1.05
N ILE A 68 12.08 5.85 0.38
CA ILE A 68 11.84 4.41 0.57
C ILE A 68 12.23 3.97 1.99
N CYS A 69 13.29 4.56 2.54
CA CYS A 69 13.79 4.20 3.87
C CYS A 69 13.00 4.85 5.01
N THR A 70 12.46 6.05 4.81
CA THR A 70 11.85 6.84 5.91
C THR A 70 10.34 6.99 5.78
N ASP A 71 9.81 7.04 4.56
CA ASP A 71 8.46 7.55 4.30
C ASP A 71 7.47 6.45 3.87
N ILE A 72 7.96 5.22 3.69
CA ILE A 72 7.12 4.08 3.33
C ILE A 72 6.74 3.27 4.57
N TYR A 73 5.44 3.17 4.80
CA TYR A 73 4.87 2.25 5.78
C TYR A 73 3.98 1.22 5.10
N MET A 74 4.45 -0.02 5.02
CA MET A 74 3.79 -1.14 4.36
C MET A 74 3.43 -0.88 2.89
N TYR A 75 2.27 -0.29 2.61
CA TYR A 75 1.78 0.03 1.25
C TYR A 75 1.51 1.53 1.05
N ASP A 76 1.63 2.32 2.12
CA ASP A 76 1.35 3.75 2.10
C ASP A 76 2.70 4.49 2.02
N ILE A 77 2.75 5.52 1.18
CA ILE A 77 3.87 6.44 1.08
C ILE A 77 3.37 7.77 1.63
N LEU A 78 4.01 8.27 2.69
CA LEU A 78 3.70 9.55 3.30
C LEU A 78 4.95 10.42 3.27
N THR A 79 5.08 11.22 2.20
CA THR A 79 6.25 12.07 1.95
C THR A 79 5.82 13.50 1.62
N GLY A 80 6.75 14.43 1.70
CA GLY A 80 6.51 15.85 1.46
C GLY A 80 7.80 16.65 1.34
N GLU A 81 7.64 17.90 0.91
CA GLU A 81 8.73 18.87 0.75
C GLU A 81 8.28 20.24 1.26
N VAL A 82 9.25 21.14 1.47
CA VAL A 82 8.99 22.49 2.01
C VAL A 82 8.22 23.37 1.01
N THR A 83 8.45 23.18 -0.29
CA THR A 83 7.84 23.98 -1.37
C THR A 83 6.92 23.10 -2.22
N ILE A 84 5.91 23.72 -2.83
CA ILE A 84 5.00 23.04 -3.75
C ILE A 84 5.75 22.54 -4.98
N GLU A 85 6.70 23.33 -5.49
CA GLU A 85 7.51 22.99 -6.65
C GLU A 85 8.38 21.75 -6.40
N ASP A 86 9.02 21.66 -5.23
CA ASP A 86 9.85 20.51 -4.90
C ASP A 86 8.99 19.27 -4.57
N ALA A 87 7.82 19.46 -3.94
CA ALA A 87 6.86 18.38 -3.72
C ALA A 87 6.34 17.78 -5.04
N LYS A 88 6.07 18.62 -6.04
CA LYS A 88 5.68 18.18 -7.39
C LYS A 88 6.80 17.41 -8.09
N LYS A 89 8.05 17.87 -7.99
CA LYS A 89 9.21 17.13 -8.53
C LYS A 89 9.36 15.77 -7.85
N LEU A 90 9.23 15.73 -6.52
CA LEU A 90 9.34 14.50 -5.74
C LEU A 90 8.22 13.52 -6.14
N GLN A 91 6.98 13.99 -6.23
CA GLN A 91 5.85 13.20 -6.71
C GLN A 91 6.12 12.59 -8.09
N ALA A 92 6.61 13.38 -9.04
CA ALA A 92 6.92 12.90 -10.39
C ALA A 92 8.01 11.82 -10.39
N GLN A 93 9.08 12.01 -9.61
CA GLN A 93 10.17 11.03 -9.47
C GLN A 93 9.67 9.72 -8.86
N VAL A 94 8.89 9.79 -7.77
CA VAL A 94 8.28 8.63 -7.12
C VAL A 94 7.37 7.89 -8.11
N CYS A 95 6.48 8.58 -8.81
CA CYS A 95 5.63 7.97 -9.85
C CYS A 95 6.44 7.26 -10.92
N GLN A 96 7.48 7.91 -11.45
CA GLN A 96 8.30 7.38 -12.52
C GLN A 96 8.98 6.06 -12.12
N ILE A 97 9.56 6.02 -10.92
CA ILE A 97 10.36 4.86 -10.49
C ILE A 97 9.46 3.69 -10.11
N PHE A 98 8.40 3.94 -9.35
CA PHE A 98 7.45 2.89 -9.02
C PHE A 98 6.81 2.31 -10.28
N LEU A 99 6.47 3.14 -11.28
CA LEU A 99 5.97 2.66 -12.56
C LEU A 99 6.99 1.79 -13.31
N ARG A 100 8.27 2.18 -13.35
CA ARG A 100 9.35 1.37 -13.94
C ARG A 100 9.48 0.01 -13.26
N ALA A 101 9.29 -0.04 -11.94
CA ALA A 101 9.32 -1.26 -11.15
C ALA A 101 8.02 -2.10 -11.22
N GLY A 102 7.03 -1.68 -12.03
CA GLY A 102 5.74 -2.36 -12.17
C GLY A 102 4.77 -2.12 -10.99
N PHE A 103 5.06 -1.13 -10.14
CA PHE A 103 4.19 -0.69 -9.07
C PHE A 103 3.41 0.56 -9.49
N GLU A 104 2.13 0.40 -9.75
CA GLU A 104 1.25 1.55 -9.97
C GLU A 104 0.80 2.14 -8.63
N LEU A 105 1.06 3.44 -8.44
CA LEU A 105 0.62 4.20 -7.28
C LEU A 105 -0.79 4.72 -7.49
N HIS A 106 -1.59 4.70 -6.43
CA HIS A 106 -3.01 5.07 -6.47
C HIS A 106 -3.41 5.83 -5.20
N LYS A 107 -4.62 6.41 -5.20
CA LYS A 107 -5.24 7.08 -4.02
C LYS A 107 -4.40 8.24 -3.47
N TRP A 108 -4.04 9.17 -4.35
CA TRP A 108 -3.29 10.37 -3.99
C TRP A 108 -4.12 11.32 -3.12
N VAL A 109 -3.50 11.80 -2.05
CA VAL A 109 -4.08 12.75 -1.08
C VAL A 109 -3.00 13.75 -0.74
N SER A 110 -3.36 15.03 -0.61
CA SER A 110 -2.43 16.09 -0.27
C SER A 110 -3.12 17.19 0.54
N ASN A 111 -2.37 17.82 1.43
CA ASN A 111 -2.77 19.06 2.12
C ASN A 111 -2.73 20.29 1.20
N SER A 112 -2.14 20.17 0.00
CA SER A 112 -2.14 21.21 -1.03
C SER A 112 -2.80 20.70 -2.32
N PRO A 113 -3.94 21.29 -2.74
CA PRO A 113 -4.60 20.92 -3.99
C PRO A 113 -3.73 21.07 -5.23
N ASP A 114 -2.75 21.98 -5.22
CA ASP A 114 -1.87 22.25 -6.35
C ASP A 114 -1.01 21.04 -6.73
N ILE A 115 -0.65 20.21 -5.75
CA ILE A 115 0.09 18.96 -5.94
C ILE A 115 -0.75 17.91 -6.69
N LEU A 116 -2.08 18.00 -6.61
CA LEU A 116 -2.99 17.04 -7.25
C LEU A 116 -3.38 17.43 -8.68
N GLN A 117 -3.11 18.67 -9.11
CA GLN A 117 -3.50 19.15 -10.44
C GLN A 117 -2.72 18.46 -11.57
N ASP A 118 -1.45 18.15 -11.33
CA ASP A 118 -0.53 17.59 -12.34
C ASP A 118 -0.73 16.08 -12.57
N LEU A 119 -1.50 15.42 -11.70
CA LEU A 119 -1.83 13.99 -11.81
C LEU A 119 -2.86 13.69 -12.91
N SER A 120 -3.39 14.71 -13.59
CA SER A 120 -4.58 14.62 -14.43
C SER A 120 -4.37 14.14 -15.88
N THR A 121 -3.14 13.84 -16.34
CA THR A 121 -2.90 13.71 -17.78
C THR A 121 -2.82 12.28 -18.36
N SER A 122 -2.62 11.20 -17.60
CA SER A 122 -2.75 9.86 -18.21
C SER A 122 -2.76 8.72 -17.19
N PHE A 123 -3.74 7.81 -17.31
CA PHE A 123 -3.88 6.49 -16.65
C PHE A 123 -4.47 6.44 -15.23
N TYR A 124 -4.58 7.56 -14.50
CA TYR A 124 -5.06 7.56 -13.11
C TYR A 124 -6.54 7.95 -12.99
N ALA A 125 -7.45 7.13 -13.52
CA ALA A 125 -8.87 7.24 -13.21
C ALA A 125 -9.18 6.45 -11.92
N PHE A 126 -8.79 7.00 -10.77
CA PHE A 126 -9.31 6.56 -9.48
C PHE A 126 -9.74 7.76 -8.68
N ASP A 127 -10.81 7.58 -7.89
CA ASP A 127 -11.45 8.56 -7.03
C ASP A 127 -10.44 9.64 -6.66
N LYS A 128 -10.58 10.82 -7.30
CA LYS A 128 -10.19 12.04 -6.60
C LYS A 128 -10.80 11.85 -5.22
N GLY A 129 -10.01 11.92 -4.16
CA GLY A 129 -10.49 11.96 -2.77
C GLY A 129 -11.38 13.19 -2.58
N LEU A 130 -12.50 13.20 -3.27
CA LEU A 130 -13.54 14.20 -3.35
C LEU A 130 -14.77 13.71 -2.58
N GLU A 131 -14.62 12.65 -1.80
CA GLU A 131 -15.38 12.49 -0.57
C GLU A 131 -14.67 13.37 0.45
N PHE A 132 -15.27 14.52 0.76
CA PHE A 132 -14.85 15.45 1.80
C PHE A 132 -14.71 14.69 3.14
N GLY A 133 -13.53 14.14 3.46
CA GLY A 133 -13.34 13.39 4.68
C GLY A 133 -11.92 12.89 4.90
N SER A 134 -11.63 12.52 6.15
CA SER A 134 -10.32 12.03 6.56
C SER A 134 -9.99 10.68 5.92
N VAL A 135 -8.75 10.51 5.44
CA VAL A 135 -8.29 9.29 4.78
C VAL A 135 -7.64 8.35 5.79
N LYS A 136 -7.92 7.05 5.72
CA LYS A 136 -7.24 6.08 6.58
C LYS A 136 -5.79 5.92 6.14
N THR A 137 -4.85 6.24 7.02
CA THR A 137 -3.42 5.99 6.86
C THR A 137 -2.84 5.57 8.21
N LEU A 138 -1.89 4.63 8.25
CA LEU A 138 -1.24 4.18 9.50
C LEU A 138 -2.22 3.69 10.60
N ARG A 139 -3.41 3.17 10.22
CA ARG A 139 -4.53 2.85 11.13
C ARG A 139 -5.18 4.06 11.83
N MET A 140 -4.79 5.27 11.47
CA MET A 140 -5.41 6.52 11.88
C MET A 140 -6.19 7.12 10.72
N LEU A 141 -6.90 8.21 10.97
CA LEU A 141 -7.52 9.05 9.95
C LEU A 141 -6.62 10.27 9.74
N TRP A 142 -6.41 10.73 8.51
CA TRP A 142 -5.69 11.96 8.21
C TRP A 142 -6.65 12.93 7.53
N ASP A 143 -6.91 14.07 8.16
CA ASP A 143 -7.55 15.20 7.51
C ASP A 143 -6.48 16.04 6.82
N ALA A 144 -6.39 15.88 5.50
CA ALA A 144 -5.39 16.57 4.70
C ALA A 144 -5.59 18.09 4.70
N LYS A 145 -6.82 18.61 4.85
CA LYS A 145 -7.08 20.06 4.75
C LYS A 145 -6.43 20.85 5.88
N ILE A 146 -6.44 20.26 7.07
CA ILE A 146 -5.87 20.85 8.29
C ILE A 146 -4.55 20.17 8.68
N ASP A 147 -4.10 19.23 7.86
CA ASP A 147 -2.90 18.42 8.07
C ASP A 147 -2.81 17.78 9.47
N CYS A 148 -3.89 17.10 9.89
CA CYS A 148 -3.98 16.50 11.23
C CYS A 148 -4.33 15.02 11.18
N LEU A 149 -3.61 14.22 11.97
CA LEU A 149 -4.02 12.85 12.28
C LEU A 149 -5.14 12.88 13.32
N THR A 150 -6.21 12.16 13.04
CA THR A 150 -7.46 12.07 13.78
C THR A 150 -7.84 10.60 14.01
N TYR A 151 -8.83 10.37 14.87
CA TYR A 151 -9.37 9.05 15.14
C TYR A 151 -10.88 9.16 15.35
N ASP A 152 -11.63 8.16 14.89
CA ASP A 152 -13.07 8.08 15.09
C ASP A 152 -13.38 7.12 16.25
N VAL A 153 -14.08 7.62 17.27
CA VAL A 153 -14.50 6.82 18.43
C VAL A 153 -16.01 6.63 18.37
N ASN A 154 -16.41 5.46 17.89
CA ASN A 154 -17.80 5.03 18.05
C ASN A 154 -17.93 4.33 19.42
N ILE A 155 -18.35 5.10 20.43
CA ILE A 155 -18.71 4.55 21.73
C ILE A 155 -20.06 3.86 21.57
N LYS A 156 -20.04 2.54 21.41
CA LYS A 156 -21.25 1.74 21.59
C LYS A 156 -21.64 1.85 23.06
N ASP A 157 -22.86 2.29 23.32
CA ASP A 157 -23.43 2.25 24.67
C ASP A 157 -23.22 0.84 25.25
N LYS A 158 -22.79 0.82 26.51
CA LYS A 158 -22.44 -0.42 27.23
C LYS A 158 -23.67 -1.32 27.35
N ASP A 159 -23.85 -2.19 26.38
CA ASP A 159 -24.49 -3.49 26.56
C ASP A 159 -23.94 -4.45 25.51
N LEU A 160 -22.79 -5.04 25.85
CA LEU A 160 -22.36 -6.41 25.54
C LEU A 160 -20.84 -6.46 25.67
N PHE A 161 -20.37 -7.22 26.67
CA PHE A 161 -18.99 -7.64 26.83
C PHE A 161 -18.44 -8.21 25.50
N LEU A 162 -17.66 -7.42 24.77
CA LEU A 162 -16.79 -7.93 23.72
C LEU A 162 -15.38 -8.11 24.30
N LYS A 163 -15.09 -9.33 24.79
CA LYS A 163 -13.71 -9.77 24.93
C LYS A 163 -13.28 -10.58 23.71
N LYS A 164 -12.15 -10.16 23.19
CA LYS A 164 -11.35 -10.65 22.07
C LYS A 164 -10.89 -12.10 22.30
N ARG A 165 -11.78 -13.10 22.21
CA ARG A 165 -11.53 -14.56 22.06
C ARG A 165 -12.85 -15.33 22.18
N SER A 166 -13.69 -15.29 21.15
CA SER A 166 -14.84 -16.18 21.00
C SER A 166 -14.85 -16.76 19.59
N ALA A 167 -13.83 -17.55 19.30
CA ALA A 167 -13.76 -18.42 18.13
C ALA A 167 -12.86 -19.63 18.44
N PHE A 168 -13.24 -20.41 19.45
CA PHE A 168 -13.03 -21.85 19.41
C PHE A 168 -14.41 -22.48 19.55
N ARG A 169 -15.00 -22.79 18.39
CA ARG A 169 -16.06 -23.78 18.23
C ARG A 169 -15.51 -24.85 17.31
N ASN A 170 -15.12 -25.97 17.91
CA ASN A 170 -15.67 -27.30 17.65
C ASN A 170 -15.35 -28.16 18.87
#